data_AF-A0A2M7FUN6-F1
#
_entry.id   AF-A0A2M7FUN6-F1
#
_cell.length_a   1.000
_cell.length_b   1.000
_cell.length_c   1.000
_cell.angle_alpha   90.00
_cell.angle_beta   90.00
_cell.angle_gamma   90.00
#
_symmetry.space_group_name_H-M   'P 1'
#
loop_
_entity.id
_entity.type
_entity.pdbx_description
1 polymer ?
#
loop_
_entity_poly.entity_id
_entity_poly.type
_entity_poly.pdbx_seq_one_letter_code
_entity_poly.pdbx_strand_id
1 'polypeptide(L)'
;MAQAIRRALTGSPRGTAPAALLAVSLVTLIFAPLLPGLYWALMPSMQTPVWQALWRDPQWPQALQATLVSAVLGPALACAAAAAFATVSYPGAAWQAMQRRLPLLLAMPHAAFAVGIFFLIAPSGWLARAIGQFLAWTDPPDWATVQDPHALALALALAIKESWFLLWTLSAVLGEQAVARQMVMARSLGYSRVQTWQRVLWPQVLPRLGWPLAAVFAYGLSVVDMAMILGPSTPPTLAVLAWQWLTDPDERLQAQGGAASLVLLGLFLLGALLARGGWHVWQTRRAYPDGVRASATPRHWRWELPLLAVGYAVLAVLLLWSVAQTWFFPALWPTGVSLTHWQQADWVPFWTTLWLAAAASLLCLPVVLVWLEWGPQRWNAVLYLPLIVPAMPLVAAQYAALLRAQIDATPMALVWSHLLWVLPYMVLTLVGAYRAFDARLLTTARALGCSRLRACWQVKWR
;
A
#
# COMPACT_ATOMS: atom_id res chain seq x y z
N MET A 1 26.58 -6.06 -41.17
CA MET A 1 27.13 -5.69 -39.84
C MET A 1 26.24 -4.72 -39.06
N ALA A 2 25.78 -3.61 -39.65
CA ALA A 2 24.87 -2.65 -38.98
C ALA A 2 23.50 -3.24 -38.56
N GLN A 3 22.93 -4.19 -39.31
CA GLN A 3 21.71 -4.91 -38.91
C GLN A 3 21.93 -5.91 -37.76
N ALA A 4 23.14 -6.47 -37.61
CA ALA A 4 23.47 -7.35 -36.48
C ALA A 4 23.67 -6.54 -35.20
N ILE A 5 24.26 -5.34 -35.31
CA ILE A 5 24.41 -4.37 -34.20
C ILE A 5 23.05 -3.79 -33.81
N ARG A 6 22.15 -3.50 -34.78
CA ARG A 6 20.78 -3.07 -34.49
C ARG A 6 19.95 -4.18 -33.80
N ARG A 7 20.18 -5.46 -34.13
CA ARG A 7 19.58 -6.62 -33.43
C ARG A 7 20.16 -6.84 -32.03
N ALA A 8 21.43 -6.50 -31.80
CA ALA A 8 22.05 -6.57 -30.47
C ALA A 8 21.60 -5.43 -29.54
N LEU A 9 21.34 -4.23 -30.09
CA LEU A 9 20.92 -3.04 -29.33
C LEU A 9 19.40 -2.97 -29.08
N THR A 10 18.59 -3.68 -29.88
CA THR A 10 17.12 -3.75 -29.71
C THR A 10 16.69 -4.95 -28.87
N GLY A 11 17.60 -5.51 -28.05
CA GLY A 11 17.48 -6.75 -27.28
C GLY A 11 16.11 -7.04 -26.68
N SER A 12 15.17 -7.45 -27.52
CA SER A 12 13.99 -8.21 -27.16
C SER A 12 14.54 -9.57 -26.80
N PRO A 13 14.48 -9.97 -25.52
CA PRO A 13 14.95 -11.27 -25.13
C PRO A 13 13.92 -12.27 -25.67
N ARG A 14 14.15 -12.78 -26.88
CA ARG A 14 13.57 -14.07 -27.26
C ARG A 14 14.25 -15.09 -26.37
N GLY A 15 13.71 -15.28 -25.16
CA GLY A 15 13.85 -16.53 -24.44
C GLY A 15 13.54 -17.66 -25.43
N THR A 16 14.23 -18.78 -25.30
CA THR A 16 13.77 -20.00 -25.99
C THR A 16 12.28 -20.15 -25.66
N ALA A 17 11.42 -20.36 -26.66
CA ALA A 17 9.98 -20.54 -26.47
C ALA A 17 9.59 -21.34 -25.20
N PRO A 18 10.26 -22.45 -24.84
CA PRO A 18 9.99 -23.18 -23.60
C PRO A 18 10.18 -22.38 -22.31
N ALA A 19 11.18 -21.49 -22.21
CA ALA A 19 11.44 -20.71 -20.99
C ALA A 19 10.39 -19.61 -20.76
N ALA A 20 9.90 -19.00 -21.86
CA ALA A 20 8.80 -18.06 -21.78
C ALA A 20 7.48 -18.76 -21.41
N LEU A 21 7.26 -19.97 -21.93
CA LEU A 21 6.12 -20.81 -21.56
C LEU A 21 6.16 -21.19 -20.07
N LEU A 22 7.32 -21.57 -19.55
CA LEU A 22 7.52 -21.83 -18.11
C LEU A 22 7.17 -20.61 -17.25
N ALA A 23 7.66 -19.42 -17.63
CA ALA A 23 7.36 -18.19 -16.89
C ALA A 23 5.86 -17.89 -16.87
N VAL A 24 5.20 -18.04 -18.02
CA VAL A 24 3.74 -17.85 -18.12
C VAL A 24 3.01 -18.91 -17.30
N SER A 25 3.37 -20.19 -17.39
CA SER A 25 2.67 -21.27 -16.68
C SER A 25 2.75 -21.11 -15.16
N LEU A 26 3.89 -20.68 -14.62
CA LEU A 26 4.04 -20.44 -13.17
C LEU A 26 3.16 -19.30 -12.68
N VAL A 27 3.10 -18.19 -13.42
CA VAL A 27 2.19 -17.09 -13.09
C VAL A 27 0.73 -17.50 -13.27
N THR A 28 0.42 -18.23 -14.35
CA THR A 28 -0.92 -18.76 -14.60
C THR A 28 -1.35 -19.70 -13.47
N LEU A 29 -0.47 -20.51 -12.89
CA LEU A 29 -0.82 -21.36 -11.75
C LEU A 29 -1.29 -20.55 -10.52
N ILE A 30 -0.72 -19.36 -10.31
CA ILE A 30 -1.09 -18.47 -9.21
C ILE A 30 -2.41 -17.75 -9.52
N PHE A 31 -2.57 -17.20 -10.72
CA PHE A 31 -3.70 -16.33 -11.07
C PHE A 31 -4.92 -17.08 -11.64
N ALA A 32 -4.75 -18.23 -12.30
CA ALA A 32 -5.84 -18.91 -13.00
C ALA A 32 -6.99 -19.33 -12.09
N PRO A 33 -6.78 -19.84 -10.85
CA PRO A 33 -7.90 -20.20 -9.98
C PRO A 33 -8.76 -19.00 -9.55
N LEU A 34 -8.26 -17.76 -9.69
CA LEU A 34 -9.03 -16.57 -9.35
C LEU A 34 -10.16 -16.29 -10.34
N LEU A 35 -10.02 -16.66 -11.61
CA LEU A 35 -11.07 -16.42 -12.60
C LEU A 35 -12.36 -17.21 -12.29
N PRO A 36 -12.32 -18.54 -12.08
CA PRO A 36 -13.51 -19.27 -11.65
C PRO A 36 -13.93 -18.87 -10.23
N GLY A 37 -12.99 -18.53 -9.33
CA GLY A 37 -13.30 -18.00 -8.00
C GLY A 37 -14.12 -16.71 -8.05
N LEU A 38 -13.74 -15.73 -8.87
CA LEU A 38 -14.47 -14.49 -9.10
C LEU A 38 -15.86 -14.77 -9.66
N TYR A 39 -15.96 -15.70 -10.61
CA TYR A 39 -17.26 -16.10 -11.15
C TYR A 39 -18.16 -16.67 -10.05
N TRP A 40 -17.70 -17.63 -9.25
CA TRP A 40 -18.52 -18.22 -8.19
C TRP A 40 -18.86 -17.24 -7.06
N ALA A 41 -17.92 -16.41 -6.65
CA ALA A 41 -18.14 -15.42 -5.59
C ALA A 41 -19.12 -14.32 -6.00
N LEU A 42 -19.08 -13.89 -7.27
CA LEU A 42 -19.85 -12.72 -7.74
C LEU A 42 -21.10 -13.08 -8.53
N MET A 43 -21.28 -14.34 -8.96
CA MET A 43 -22.49 -14.73 -9.69
C MET A 43 -23.77 -14.54 -8.86
N PRO A 44 -23.84 -14.89 -7.56
CA PRO A 44 -25.02 -14.64 -6.74
C PRO A 44 -25.37 -13.15 -6.61
N SER A 45 -24.37 -12.28 -6.60
CA SER A 45 -24.58 -10.83 -6.48
C SER A 45 -25.12 -10.18 -7.76
N MET A 46 -25.21 -10.90 -8.88
CA MET A 46 -25.85 -10.42 -10.11
C MET A 46 -27.39 -10.40 -10.01
N GLN A 47 -27.97 -11.01 -8.99
CA GLN A 47 -29.41 -11.09 -8.82
C GLN A 47 -30.00 -9.77 -8.33
N THR A 48 -31.06 -9.28 -8.98
CA THR A 48 -31.79 -8.06 -8.60
C THR A 48 -32.23 -7.99 -7.12
N PRO A 49 -32.75 -9.06 -6.47
CA PRO A 49 -33.14 -8.98 -5.06
C PRO A 49 -31.98 -8.66 -4.11
N VAL A 50 -30.75 -9.07 -4.45
CA VAL A 50 -29.55 -8.79 -3.63
C VAL A 50 -29.28 -7.29 -3.58
N TRP A 51 -29.34 -6.62 -4.74
CA TRP A 51 -29.16 -5.17 -4.81
C TRP A 51 -30.29 -4.41 -4.10
N GLN A 52 -31.53 -4.86 -4.23
CA GLN A 52 -32.65 -4.26 -3.48
C GLN A 52 -32.47 -4.38 -1.97
N ALA A 53 -31.95 -5.52 -1.50
CA ALA A 53 -31.66 -5.72 -0.08
C ALA A 53 -30.50 -4.82 0.37
N LEU A 54 -29.43 -4.73 -0.41
CA LEU A 54 -28.28 -3.84 -0.14
C LEU A 54 -28.70 -2.38 0.03
N TRP A 55 -29.53 -1.85 -0.88
CA TRP A 55 -29.96 -0.45 -0.82
C TRP A 55 -31.00 -0.16 0.28
N ARG A 56 -31.71 -1.19 0.75
CA ARG A 56 -32.66 -1.08 1.87
C ARG A 56 -32.00 -1.26 3.23
N ASP A 57 -30.77 -1.75 3.27
CA ASP A 57 -30.05 -1.96 4.52
C ASP A 57 -29.86 -0.62 5.26
N PRO A 58 -30.25 -0.52 6.54
CA PRO A 58 -30.17 0.75 7.29
C PRO A 58 -28.73 1.21 7.52
N GLN A 59 -27.75 0.32 7.46
CA GLN A 59 -26.32 0.64 7.66
C GLN A 59 -25.69 1.22 6.39
N TRP A 60 -26.28 0.95 5.21
CA TRP A 60 -25.72 1.29 3.91
C TRP A 60 -25.29 2.76 3.75
N PRO A 61 -26.13 3.78 4.04
CA PRO A 61 -25.79 5.17 3.74
C PRO A 61 -24.57 5.64 4.55
N GLN A 62 -24.55 5.30 5.83
CA GLN A 62 -23.50 5.70 6.75
C GLN A 62 -22.21 4.90 6.50
N ALA A 63 -22.31 3.61 6.18
CA ALA A 63 -21.16 2.79 5.78
C ALA A 63 -20.47 3.33 4.52
N LEU A 64 -21.26 3.72 3.52
CA LEU A 64 -20.76 4.36 2.30
C LEU A 64 -20.11 5.71 2.60
N GLN A 65 -20.74 6.56 3.42
CA GLN A 65 -20.18 7.85 3.81
C GLN A 65 -18.84 7.68 4.54
N ALA A 66 -18.76 6.81 5.56
CA ALA A 66 -17.54 6.55 6.31
C ALA A 66 -16.40 6.04 5.41
N THR A 67 -16.71 5.15 4.45
CA THR A 67 -15.74 4.70 3.44
C THR A 67 -15.30 5.83 2.52
N LEU A 68 -16.21 6.66 2.01
CA LEU A 68 -15.83 7.78 1.14
C LEU A 68 -14.98 8.81 1.87
N VAL A 69 -15.33 9.15 3.11
CA VAL A 69 -14.55 10.10 3.92
C VAL A 69 -13.14 9.55 4.15
N SER A 70 -12.99 8.32 4.65
CA SER A 70 -11.68 7.73 4.93
C SER A 70 -10.85 7.46 3.67
N ALA A 71 -11.45 6.90 2.62
CA ALA A 71 -10.76 6.53 1.38
C ALA A 71 -10.44 7.73 0.47
N VAL A 72 -11.09 8.88 0.64
CA VAL A 72 -10.75 10.11 -0.08
C VAL A 72 -9.80 10.99 0.74
N LEU A 73 -10.15 11.29 2.00
CA LEU A 73 -9.33 12.16 2.84
C LEU A 73 -7.98 11.53 3.16
N GLY A 74 -7.93 10.23 3.46
CA GLY A 74 -6.67 9.54 3.80
C GLY A 74 -5.62 9.67 2.69
N PRO A 75 -5.89 9.16 1.47
CA PRO A 75 -4.97 9.31 0.33
C PRO A 75 -4.70 10.77 -0.05
N ALA A 76 -5.70 11.67 0.01
CA ALA A 76 -5.49 13.08 -0.31
C ALA A 76 -4.50 13.75 0.67
N LEU A 77 -4.66 13.51 1.97
CA LEU A 77 -3.76 14.01 3.00
C LEU A 77 -2.38 13.35 2.92
N ALA A 78 -2.31 12.04 2.63
CA ALA A 78 -1.04 11.35 2.38
C ALA A 78 -0.28 11.98 1.21
N CYS A 79 -0.97 12.23 0.09
CA CYS A 79 -0.40 12.89 -1.08
C CYS A 79 0.08 14.30 -0.75
N ALA A 80 -0.74 15.09 -0.04
CA ALA A 80 -0.39 16.44 0.35
C ALA A 80 0.86 16.45 1.25
N ALA A 81 0.91 15.57 2.25
CA ALA A 81 2.05 15.45 3.16
C ALA A 81 3.32 15.01 2.43
N ALA A 82 3.24 13.96 1.61
CA ALA A 82 4.38 13.47 0.83
C ALA A 82 4.87 14.52 -0.19
N ALA A 83 3.94 15.21 -0.87
CA ALA A 83 4.28 16.23 -1.84
C ALA A 83 4.88 17.48 -1.20
N ALA A 84 4.33 17.94 -0.08
CA ALA A 84 4.88 19.06 0.68
C ALA A 84 6.30 18.75 1.17
N PHE A 85 6.49 17.56 1.77
CA PHE A 85 7.81 17.14 2.25
C PHE A 85 8.82 17.00 1.10
N ALA A 86 8.46 16.35 0.00
CA ALA A 86 9.35 16.20 -1.15
C ALA A 86 9.73 17.57 -1.76
N THR A 87 8.76 18.47 -1.91
CA THR A 87 8.99 19.81 -2.48
C THR A 87 10.01 20.60 -1.67
N VAL A 88 9.93 20.54 -0.34
CA VAL A 88 10.81 21.31 0.56
C VAL A 88 12.17 20.63 0.73
N SER A 89 12.19 19.31 0.91
CA SER A 89 13.36 18.58 1.43
C SER A 89 14.24 17.95 0.35
N TYR A 90 13.75 17.75 -0.88
CA TYR A 90 14.48 17.06 -1.94
C TYR A 90 15.20 18.00 -2.92
N PRO A 91 16.48 17.78 -3.28
CA PRO A 91 17.44 16.90 -2.62
C PRO A 91 18.01 17.60 -1.38
N GLY A 92 18.34 16.85 -0.33
CA GLY A 92 18.87 17.41 0.92
C GLY A 92 19.02 16.40 2.05
N ALA A 93 19.68 16.84 3.13
CA ALA A 93 19.96 15.99 4.29
C ALA A 93 18.68 15.49 5.00
N ALA A 94 17.64 16.33 5.08
CA ALA A 94 16.35 15.95 5.68
C ALA A 94 15.67 14.82 4.90
N TRP A 95 15.73 14.88 3.56
CA TRP A 95 15.22 13.82 2.69
C TRP A 95 15.99 12.50 2.91
N GLN A 96 17.33 12.54 2.94
CA GLN A 96 18.14 11.36 3.23
C GLN A 96 17.89 10.80 4.63
N ALA A 97 17.70 11.65 5.63
CA ALA A 97 17.38 11.24 6.99
C ALA A 97 16.01 10.55 7.08
N MET A 98 15.01 11.07 6.38
CA MET A 98 13.70 10.41 6.24
C MET A 98 13.84 9.06 5.53
N GLN A 99 14.53 9.01 4.39
CA GLN A 99 14.72 7.77 3.63
C GLN A 99 15.37 6.65 4.46
N ARG A 100 16.38 6.97 5.29
CA ARG A 100 17.01 5.98 6.16
C ARG A 100 16.07 5.39 7.23
N ARG A 101 15.01 6.12 7.58
CA ARG A 101 14.03 5.72 8.61
C ARG A 101 12.77 5.09 8.05
N LEU A 102 12.45 5.33 6.78
CA LEU A 102 11.27 4.76 6.10
C LEU A 102 11.18 3.23 6.23
N PRO A 103 12.27 2.42 6.08
CA PRO A 103 12.16 0.98 6.23
C PRO A 103 11.60 0.54 7.58
N LEU A 104 12.02 1.18 8.67
CA LEU A 104 11.52 0.90 10.02
C LEU A 104 10.01 1.22 10.13
N LEU A 105 9.59 2.36 9.58
CA LEU A 105 8.19 2.81 9.64
C LEU A 105 7.27 1.96 8.75
N LEU A 106 7.76 1.54 7.59
CA LEU A 106 7.03 0.66 6.68
C LEU A 106 6.94 -0.78 7.19
N ALA A 107 7.93 -1.25 7.94
CA ALA A 107 7.94 -2.59 8.52
C ALA A 107 6.84 -2.81 9.58
N MET A 108 6.31 -1.73 10.17
CA MET A 108 5.23 -1.84 11.14
C MET A 108 3.94 -2.38 10.48
N PRO A 109 3.33 -3.47 10.99
CA PRO A 109 2.06 -3.99 10.49
C PRO A 109 0.92 -2.95 10.61
N HIS A 110 -0.01 -2.95 9.65
CA HIS A 110 -1.14 -2.01 9.62
C HIS A 110 -2.03 -2.11 10.86
N ALA A 111 -2.42 -3.32 11.26
CA ALA A 111 -3.18 -3.56 12.49
C ALA A 111 -2.45 -3.05 13.74
N ALA A 112 -1.14 -3.33 13.87
CA ALA A 112 -0.35 -2.85 15.01
C ALA A 112 -0.28 -1.31 15.03
N PHE A 113 -0.08 -0.67 13.87
CA PHE A 113 -0.12 0.78 13.74
C PHE A 113 -1.48 1.35 14.18
N ALA A 114 -2.58 0.72 13.76
CA ALA A 114 -3.92 1.13 14.16
C ALA A 114 -4.16 1.01 15.67
N VAL A 115 -3.73 -0.09 16.30
CA VAL A 115 -3.77 -0.26 17.78
C VAL A 115 -2.92 0.80 18.48
N GLY A 116 -1.72 1.08 17.97
CA GLY A 116 -0.86 2.09 18.58
C GLY A 116 -1.42 3.51 18.44
N ILE A 117 -2.06 3.83 17.31
CA ILE A 117 -2.82 5.09 17.15
C ILE A 117 -3.99 5.12 18.12
N PHE A 118 -4.77 4.04 18.24
CA PHE A 118 -5.87 3.92 19.20
C PHE A 118 -5.38 4.30 20.61
N PHE A 119 -4.31 3.67 21.11
CA PHE A 119 -3.78 3.96 22.44
C PHE A 119 -3.17 5.35 22.58
N LEU A 120 -2.78 5.99 21.47
CA LEU A 120 -2.25 7.35 21.49
C LEU A 120 -3.38 8.40 21.60
N ILE A 121 -4.43 8.26 20.78
CA ILE A 121 -5.44 9.31 20.59
C ILE A 121 -6.79 9.03 21.26
N ALA A 122 -7.06 7.81 21.75
CA ALA A 122 -8.29 7.50 22.47
C ALA A 122 -8.53 8.48 23.64
N PRO A 123 -9.78 8.62 24.12
CA PRO A 123 -10.10 9.49 25.26
C PRO A 123 -9.26 9.23 26.51
N SER A 124 -9.01 7.96 26.79
CA SER A 124 -8.12 7.51 27.88
C SER A 124 -6.69 7.26 27.40
N GLY A 125 -6.35 7.68 26.19
CA GLY A 125 -5.07 7.45 25.52
C GLY A 125 -3.95 8.32 26.06
N TRP A 126 -2.73 8.08 25.58
CA TRP A 126 -1.53 8.70 26.13
C TRP A 126 -1.50 10.22 25.90
N LEU A 127 -1.99 10.70 24.75
CA LEU A 127 -2.06 12.13 24.45
C LEU A 127 -3.08 12.85 25.35
N ALA A 128 -4.26 12.26 25.54
CA ALA A 128 -5.28 12.81 26.44
C ALA A 128 -4.80 12.86 27.88
N ARG A 129 -4.05 11.85 28.36
CA ARG A 129 -3.39 11.86 29.67
C ARG A 129 -2.36 12.97 29.79
N ALA A 130 -1.50 13.16 28.79
CA ALA A 130 -0.50 14.23 28.79
C ALA A 130 -1.15 15.61 28.86
N ILE A 131 -2.19 15.86 28.06
CA ILE A 131 -2.95 17.12 28.08
C ILE A 131 -3.71 17.28 29.40
N GLY A 132 -4.36 16.21 29.88
CA GLY A 132 -5.13 16.18 31.12
C GLY A 132 -4.29 16.49 32.36
N GLN A 133 -3.00 16.16 32.37
CA GLN A 133 -2.08 16.58 33.44
C GLN A 133 -1.90 18.10 33.50
N PHE A 134 -1.84 18.78 32.35
CA PHE A 134 -1.73 20.25 32.31
C PHE A 134 -3.05 20.95 32.62
N LEU A 135 -4.18 20.32 32.27
CA LEU A 135 -5.52 20.86 32.47
C LEU A 135 -6.22 20.34 33.74
N ALA A 136 -5.52 19.54 34.56
CA ALA A 136 -6.03 18.90 35.77
C ALA A 136 -7.33 18.09 35.58
N TRP A 137 -7.43 17.33 34.47
CA TRP A 137 -8.57 16.45 34.21
C TRP A 137 -8.59 15.25 35.17
N THR A 138 -9.74 15.01 35.79
CA THR A 138 -9.99 13.82 36.63
C THR A 138 -10.49 12.64 35.81
N ASP A 139 -11.28 12.93 34.77
CA ASP A 139 -11.95 11.96 33.92
C ASP A 139 -11.53 12.13 32.46
N PRO A 140 -11.55 11.05 31.65
CA PRO A 140 -11.25 11.15 30.23
C PRO A 140 -12.29 12.04 29.52
N PRO A 141 -11.90 12.84 28.52
CA PRO A 141 -12.83 13.69 27.79
C PRO A 141 -13.84 12.87 26.99
N ASP A 142 -15.09 13.32 26.90
CA ASP A 142 -16.17 12.65 26.14
C ASP A 142 -16.04 12.78 24.60
N TRP A 143 -14.83 13.00 24.09
CA TRP A 143 -14.58 13.18 22.66
C TRP A 143 -14.49 11.82 21.97
N ALA A 144 -15.29 11.57 20.93
CA ALA A 144 -15.12 10.40 20.07
C ALA A 144 -13.91 10.59 19.15
N THR A 145 -12.69 10.47 19.69
CA THR A 145 -11.44 10.62 18.91
C THR A 145 -11.05 9.37 18.13
N VAL A 146 -11.58 8.21 18.50
CA VAL A 146 -11.41 6.93 17.82
C VAL A 146 -12.78 6.30 17.62
N GLN A 147 -12.94 5.52 16.56
CA GLN A 147 -14.24 4.99 16.13
C GLN A 147 -15.27 6.10 15.93
N ASP A 148 -14.79 7.27 15.48
CA ASP A 148 -15.64 8.43 15.25
C ASP A 148 -16.64 8.13 14.11
N PRO A 149 -17.88 8.65 14.18
CA PRO A 149 -18.90 8.35 13.16
C PRO A 149 -18.48 8.71 11.74
N HIS A 150 -17.60 9.70 11.57
CA HIS A 150 -17.17 10.18 10.26
C HIS A 150 -15.90 9.49 9.74
N ALA A 151 -15.33 8.52 10.47
CA ALA A 151 -14.08 7.84 10.13
C ALA A 151 -12.87 8.77 9.93
N LEU A 152 -12.83 9.92 10.61
CA LEU A 152 -11.73 10.88 10.56
C LEU A 152 -10.46 10.33 11.19
N ALA A 153 -10.57 9.60 12.30
CA ALA A 153 -9.44 8.94 12.95
C ALA A 153 -8.78 7.92 12.01
N LEU A 154 -9.61 7.11 11.34
CA LEU A 154 -9.18 6.18 10.29
C LEU A 154 -8.52 6.92 9.13
N ALA A 155 -9.13 7.99 8.63
CA ALA A 155 -8.58 8.80 7.54
C ALA A 155 -7.19 9.35 7.88
N LEU A 156 -7.00 9.90 9.08
CA LEU A 156 -5.72 10.44 9.54
C LEU A 156 -4.66 9.36 9.72
N ALA A 157 -5.03 8.21 10.28
CA ALA A 157 -4.10 7.08 10.42
C ALA A 157 -3.64 6.57 9.05
N LEU A 158 -4.56 6.37 8.11
CA LEU A 158 -4.24 6.06 6.72
C LEU A 158 -3.35 7.16 6.11
N ALA A 159 -3.69 8.43 6.28
CA ALA A 159 -2.90 9.53 5.73
C ALA A 159 -1.43 9.48 6.15
N ILE A 160 -1.18 9.25 7.44
CA ILE A 160 0.18 9.16 7.98
C ILE A 160 0.89 7.92 7.45
N LYS A 161 0.25 6.75 7.51
CA LYS A 161 0.84 5.48 7.10
C LYS A 161 1.16 5.45 5.60
N GLU A 162 0.21 5.88 4.79
CA GLU A 162 0.35 5.93 3.33
C GLU A 162 1.32 7.03 2.87
N SER A 163 1.49 8.11 3.64
CA SER A 163 2.53 9.10 3.31
C SER A 163 3.93 8.49 3.30
N TRP A 164 4.23 7.53 4.18
CA TRP A 164 5.53 6.84 4.21
C TRP A 164 5.73 5.99 2.96
N PHE A 165 4.68 5.28 2.52
CA PHE A 165 4.70 4.52 1.28
C PHE A 165 4.90 5.45 0.07
N LEU A 166 4.17 6.56 0.00
CA LEU A 166 4.32 7.54 -1.08
C LEU A 166 5.71 8.19 -1.11
N LEU A 167 6.30 8.48 0.06
CA LEU A 167 7.67 8.97 0.15
C LEU A 167 8.70 7.93 -0.32
N TRP A 168 8.46 6.65 -0.01
CA TRP A 168 9.29 5.56 -0.50
C TRP A 168 9.18 5.40 -2.03
N THR A 169 7.96 5.42 -2.58
CA THR A 169 7.77 5.35 -4.04
C THR A 169 8.33 6.57 -4.77
N LEU A 170 8.21 7.77 -4.19
CA LEU A 170 8.87 8.98 -4.69
C LEU A 170 10.39 8.80 -4.76
N SER A 171 11.02 8.12 -3.79
CA SER A 171 12.46 7.86 -3.84
C SER A 171 12.89 7.03 -5.05
N ALA A 172 12.05 6.07 -5.45
CA ALA A 172 12.31 5.23 -6.62
C ALA A 172 12.08 5.97 -7.95
N VAL A 173 11.21 6.99 -7.97
CA VAL A 173 10.84 7.74 -9.18
C VAL A 173 11.71 8.98 -9.40
N LEU A 174 12.17 9.62 -8.33
CA LEU A 174 12.95 10.85 -8.37
C LEU A 174 14.44 10.58 -8.63
N GLY A 175 14.97 11.11 -9.74
CA GLY A 175 16.39 11.07 -10.06
C GLY A 175 17.14 12.31 -9.58
N GLU A 176 18.04 12.16 -8.61
CA GLU A 176 18.69 13.28 -7.92
C GLU A 176 19.41 14.23 -8.88
N GLN A 177 20.21 13.69 -9.80
CA GLN A 177 20.95 14.49 -10.77
C GLN A 177 20.04 15.26 -11.73
N ALA A 178 18.95 14.63 -12.19
CA ALA A 178 18.02 15.25 -13.13
C ALA A 178 17.26 16.40 -12.47
N VAL A 179 16.77 16.17 -11.25
CA VAL A 179 16.05 17.18 -10.45
C VAL A 179 16.98 18.33 -10.09
N ALA A 180 18.21 18.05 -9.65
CA ALA A 180 19.19 19.09 -9.33
C ALA A 180 19.48 20.00 -10.55
N ARG A 181 19.66 19.43 -11.74
CA ARG A 181 19.83 20.21 -12.98
C ARG A 181 18.62 21.08 -13.31
N GLN A 182 17.41 20.52 -13.23
CA GLN A 182 16.16 21.27 -13.47
C GLN A 182 15.98 22.41 -12.45
N MET A 183 16.36 22.19 -11.19
CA MET A 183 16.31 23.21 -10.14
C MET A 183 17.32 24.35 -10.36
N VAL A 184 18.56 24.04 -10.76
CA VAL A 184 19.56 25.08 -11.08
C VAL A 184 19.08 25.95 -12.23
N MET A 185 18.56 25.34 -13.31
CA MET A 185 17.99 26.06 -14.45
C MET A 185 16.79 26.92 -14.07
N ALA A 186 15.87 26.40 -13.25
CA ALA A 186 14.71 27.18 -12.81
C ALA A 186 15.12 28.36 -11.92
N ARG A 187 16.13 28.17 -11.05
CA ARG A 187 16.69 29.23 -10.22
C ARG A 187 17.38 30.33 -11.03
N SER A 188 18.12 29.99 -12.09
CA SER A 188 18.73 31.01 -12.97
C SER A 188 17.68 31.84 -13.72
N LEU A 189 16.48 31.30 -13.91
CA LEU A 189 15.32 32.01 -14.46
C LEU A 189 14.52 32.80 -13.40
N GLY A 190 14.94 32.77 -12.13
CA GLY A 190 14.28 33.49 -11.02
C GLY A 190 13.06 32.78 -10.43
N TYR A 191 12.83 31.50 -10.73
CA TYR A 191 11.76 30.73 -10.10
C TYR A 191 12.18 30.18 -8.74
N SER A 192 11.26 30.21 -7.78
CA SER A 192 11.46 29.57 -6.48
C SER A 192 11.35 28.04 -6.56
N ARG A 193 11.90 27.35 -5.57
CA ARG A 193 11.78 25.89 -5.39
C ARG A 193 10.35 25.40 -5.50
N VAL A 194 9.41 26.03 -4.77
CA VAL A 194 7.99 25.63 -4.78
C VAL A 194 7.40 25.80 -6.18
N GLN A 195 7.69 26.91 -6.86
CA GLN A 195 7.26 27.13 -8.24
C GLN A 195 7.86 26.10 -9.20
N THR A 196 9.14 25.76 -9.08
CA THR A 196 9.79 24.72 -9.88
C THR A 196 9.11 23.37 -9.68
N TRP A 197 8.82 22.99 -8.44
CA TRP A 197 8.14 21.73 -8.16
C TRP A 197 6.74 21.70 -8.75
N GLN A 198 5.93 22.74 -8.51
CA GLN A 198 4.56 22.82 -9.01
C GLN A 198 4.46 22.87 -10.54
N ARG A 199 5.38 23.57 -11.21
CA ARG A 199 5.30 23.84 -12.66
C ARG A 199 6.13 22.89 -13.51
N VAL A 200 7.15 22.24 -12.96
CA VAL A 200 8.10 21.41 -13.73
C VAL A 200 8.12 19.98 -13.20
N LEU A 201 8.36 19.79 -11.90
CA LEU A 201 8.63 18.45 -11.35
C LEU A 201 7.36 17.62 -11.14
N TRP A 202 6.34 18.14 -10.45
CA TRP A 202 5.05 17.45 -10.28
C TRP A 202 4.39 17.04 -11.60
N PRO A 203 4.37 17.87 -12.67
CA PRO A 203 3.91 17.46 -13.98
C PRO A 203 4.59 16.19 -14.54
N GLN A 204 5.90 16.03 -14.27
CA GLN A 204 6.70 14.89 -14.75
C GLN A 204 6.57 13.65 -13.86
N VAL A 205 6.38 13.86 -12.55
CA VAL A 205 6.36 12.80 -11.54
C VAL A 205 4.98 12.17 -11.40
N LEU A 206 3.88 12.95 -11.46
CA LEU A 206 2.54 12.44 -11.20
C LEU A 206 2.09 11.30 -12.14
N PRO A 207 2.40 11.31 -13.45
CA PRO A 207 2.09 10.18 -14.34
C PRO A 207 2.77 8.88 -13.92
N ARG A 208 3.95 8.97 -13.30
CA ARG A 208 4.72 7.83 -12.81
C ARG A 208 4.19 7.33 -11.46
N LEU A 209 3.57 8.22 -10.67
CA LEU A 209 2.92 7.88 -9.41
C LEU A 209 1.49 7.36 -9.59
N GLY A 210 0.91 7.41 -10.79
CA GLY A 210 -0.48 6.99 -11.01
C GLY A 210 -0.81 5.58 -10.48
N TRP A 211 0.09 4.61 -10.69
CA TRP A 211 -0.09 3.25 -10.17
C TRP A 211 0.05 3.17 -8.64
N PRO A 212 1.11 3.71 -8.00
CA PRO A 212 1.16 3.85 -6.54
C PRO A 212 -0.07 4.52 -5.93
N LEU A 213 -0.55 5.62 -6.52
CA LEU A 213 -1.73 6.34 -6.04
C LEU A 213 -3.00 5.50 -6.16
N ALA A 214 -3.15 4.75 -7.26
CA ALA A 214 -4.25 3.82 -7.42
C ALA A 214 -4.22 2.71 -6.36
N ALA A 215 -3.04 2.16 -6.05
CA ALA A 215 -2.90 1.15 -5.00
C ALA A 215 -3.28 1.69 -3.61
N VAL A 216 -2.83 2.90 -3.26
CA VAL A 216 -3.20 3.57 -2.00
C VAL A 216 -4.72 3.79 -1.91
N PHE A 217 -5.34 4.23 -3.01
CA PHE A 217 -6.78 4.44 -3.06
C PHE A 217 -7.57 3.13 -2.95
N ALA A 218 -7.13 2.07 -3.65
CA ALA A 218 -7.74 0.75 -3.59
C ALA A 218 -7.65 0.13 -2.20
N TYR A 219 -6.48 0.24 -1.56
CA TYR A 219 -6.29 -0.17 -0.17
C TYR A 219 -7.23 0.62 0.75
N GLY A 220 -7.25 1.96 0.66
CA GLY A 220 -8.14 2.79 1.48
C GLY A 220 -9.63 2.47 1.32
N LEU A 221 -10.09 2.08 0.12
CA LEU A 221 -11.46 1.64 -0.11
C LEU A 221 -11.79 0.28 0.50
N SER A 222 -10.79 -0.59 0.69
CA SER A 222 -10.99 -2.00 1.08
C SER A 222 -10.24 -2.39 2.37
N VAL A 223 -9.81 -1.41 3.16
CA VAL A 223 -9.11 -1.64 4.42
C VAL A 223 -10.10 -2.10 5.49
N VAL A 224 -9.89 -3.31 6.00
CA VAL A 224 -10.73 -3.93 7.04
C VAL A 224 -10.03 -3.90 8.39
N ASP A 225 -8.76 -4.29 8.43
CA ASP A 225 -7.96 -4.42 9.65
C ASP A 225 -7.83 -3.10 10.43
N MET A 226 -7.42 -2.02 9.77
CA MET A 226 -7.35 -0.70 10.42
C MET A 226 -8.75 -0.13 10.72
N ALA A 227 -9.73 -0.40 9.86
CA ALA A 227 -11.08 0.12 9.99
C ALA A 227 -11.84 -0.50 11.15
N MET A 228 -11.63 -1.78 11.46
CA MET A 228 -12.21 -2.43 12.65
C MET A 228 -11.70 -1.81 13.96
N ILE A 229 -10.48 -1.28 13.97
CA ILE A 229 -9.87 -0.69 15.18
C ILE A 229 -10.22 0.79 15.30
N LEU A 230 -10.04 1.57 14.22
CA LEU A 230 -10.13 3.03 14.25
C LEU A 230 -11.39 3.60 13.61
N GLY A 231 -12.03 2.86 12.71
CA GLY A 231 -13.26 3.28 12.03
C GLY A 231 -14.49 3.13 12.93
N PRO A 232 -15.63 3.71 12.53
CA PRO A 232 -16.87 3.57 13.27
C PRO A 232 -17.27 2.11 13.40
N SER A 233 -17.90 1.74 14.51
CA SER A 233 -18.42 0.40 14.77
C SER A 233 -19.92 0.27 14.49
N THR A 234 -20.67 1.38 14.57
CA THR A 234 -22.14 1.40 14.41
C THR A 234 -22.62 2.58 13.57
N PRO A 235 -22.96 2.35 12.29
CA PRO A 235 -22.53 1.25 11.43
C PRO A 235 -21.07 1.41 10.96
N PRO A 236 -20.41 0.30 10.56
CA PRO A 236 -19.01 0.31 10.19
C PRO A 236 -18.79 0.77 8.74
N THR A 237 -17.53 0.93 8.34
CA THR A 237 -17.18 1.21 6.93
C THR A 237 -17.70 0.12 5.99
N LEU A 238 -17.96 0.46 4.73
CA LEU A 238 -18.46 -0.48 3.72
C LEU A 238 -17.55 -1.69 3.52
N ALA A 239 -16.23 -1.54 3.67
CA ALA A 239 -15.29 -2.66 3.60
C ALA A 239 -15.47 -3.66 4.75
N VAL A 240 -15.63 -3.15 5.97
CA VAL A 240 -15.88 -3.99 7.16
C VAL A 240 -17.26 -4.64 7.08
N LEU A 241 -18.28 -3.91 6.62
CA LEU A 241 -19.62 -4.46 6.43
C LEU A 241 -19.65 -5.55 5.34
N ALA A 242 -18.97 -5.33 4.22
CA ALA A 242 -18.82 -6.32 3.17
C ALA A 242 -18.11 -7.58 3.67
N TRP A 243 -17.06 -7.42 4.48
CA TRP A 243 -16.36 -8.54 5.11
C TRP A 243 -17.29 -9.34 6.02
N GLN A 244 -18.03 -8.67 6.91
CA GLN A 244 -18.99 -9.32 7.81
C GLN A 244 -20.02 -10.16 7.02
N TRP A 245 -20.62 -9.58 5.98
CA TRP A 245 -21.55 -10.27 5.10
C TRP A 245 -20.94 -11.44 4.33
N LEU A 246 -19.71 -11.29 3.81
CA LEU A 246 -19.00 -12.37 3.10
C LEU A 246 -18.67 -13.56 4.01
N THR A 247 -18.43 -13.31 5.30
CA THR A 247 -18.14 -14.35 6.29
C THR A 247 -19.37 -14.92 6.98
N ASP A 248 -20.56 -14.38 6.70
CA ASP A 248 -21.80 -14.83 7.32
C ASP A 248 -22.20 -16.22 6.83
N PRO A 249 -22.76 -17.11 7.68
CA PRO A 249 -23.26 -18.41 7.24
C PRO A 249 -24.43 -18.36 6.25
N ASP A 250 -25.23 -17.28 6.21
CA ASP A 250 -26.36 -17.13 5.28
C ASP A 250 -25.87 -16.75 3.88
N GLU A 251 -26.16 -17.61 2.89
CA GLU A 251 -25.83 -17.39 1.47
C GLU A 251 -26.40 -16.07 0.93
N ARG A 252 -27.53 -15.59 1.46
CA ARG A 252 -28.12 -14.31 1.05
C ARG A 252 -27.27 -13.14 1.50
N LEU A 253 -26.74 -13.18 2.72
CA LEU A 253 -25.82 -12.17 3.24
C LEU A 253 -24.49 -12.25 2.50
N GLN A 254 -23.96 -13.45 2.23
CA GLN A 254 -22.76 -13.60 1.39
C GLN A 254 -22.92 -12.95 0.02
N ALA A 255 -24.08 -13.14 -0.63
CA ALA A 255 -24.37 -12.49 -1.91
C ALA A 255 -24.42 -10.95 -1.79
N GLN A 256 -24.96 -10.41 -0.68
CA GLN A 256 -24.91 -8.97 -0.38
C GLN A 256 -23.47 -8.47 -0.19
N GLY A 257 -22.63 -9.23 0.51
CA GLY A 257 -21.19 -8.95 0.64
C GLY A 257 -20.47 -8.93 -0.71
N GLY A 258 -20.84 -9.85 -1.61
CA GLY A 258 -20.40 -9.85 -3.00
C GLY A 258 -20.83 -8.60 -3.78
N ALA A 259 -22.07 -8.14 -3.59
CA ALA A 259 -22.58 -6.90 -4.21
C ALA A 259 -21.86 -5.66 -3.66
N ALA A 260 -21.64 -5.58 -2.34
CA ALA A 260 -20.87 -4.50 -1.72
C ALA A 260 -19.43 -4.45 -2.22
N SER A 261 -18.80 -5.62 -2.44
CA SER A 261 -17.47 -5.73 -3.04
C SER A 261 -17.41 -5.17 -4.47
N LEU A 262 -18.47 -5.38 -5.27
CA LEU A 262 -18.60 -4.77 -6.60
C LEU A 262 -18.78 -3.26 -6.53
N VAL A 263 -19.48 -2.75 -5.51
CA VAL A 263 -19.57 -1.30 -5.30
C VAL A 263 -18.21 -0.71 -4.97
N LEU A 264 -17.43 -1.34 -4.09
CA LEU A 264 -16.05 -0.91 -3.80
C LEU A 264 -15.18 -0.89 -5.06
N LEU A 265 -15.31 -1.89 -5.93
CA LEU A 265 -14.66 -1.91 -7.23
C LEU A 265 -15.14 -0.77 -8.14
N GLY A 266 -16.45 -0.51 -8.17
CA GLY A 266 -17.05 0.59 -8.92
C GLY A 266 -16.56 1.96 -8.46
N LEU A 267 -16.47 2.18 -7.14
CA LEU A 267 -15.93 3.40 -6.54
C LEU A 267 -14.45 3.58 -6.88
N PHE A 268 -13.67 2.49 -6.87
CA PHE A 268 -12.28 2.51 -7.30
C PHE A 268 -12.15 2.97 -8.76
N LEU A 269 -12.89 2.33 -9.67
CA LEU A 269 -12.87 2.66 -11.09
C LEU A 269 -13.31 4.11 -11.34
N LEU A 270 -14.37 4.56 -10.66
CA LEU A 270 -14.85 5.93 -10.73
C LEU A 270 -13.77 6.92 -10.25
N GLY A 271 -13.16 6.68 -9.10
CA GLY A 271 -12.09 7.54 -8.57
C GLY A 271 -10.87 7.57 -9.48
N ALA A 272 -10.47 6.44 -10.06
CA ALA A 272 -9.37 6.36 -11.01
C ALA A 272 -9.67 7.15 -12.31
N LEU A 273 -10.90 7.05 -12.83
CA LEU A 273 -11.35 7.82 -14.00
C LEU A 273 -11.37 9.33 -13.70
N LEU A 274 -11.91 9.73 -12.55
CA LEU A 274 -11.94 11.14 -12.11
C LEU A 274 -10.53 11.69 -11.93
N ALA A 275 -9.63 10.94 -11.30
CA ALA A 275 -8.23 11.34 -11.14
C ALA A 275 -7.53 11.50 -12.49
N ARG A 276 -7.74 10.56 -13.43
CA ARG A 276 -7.17 10.62 -14.78
C ARG A 276 -7.75 11.80 -15.59
N GLY A 277 -9.05 12.03 -15.51
CA GLY A 277 -9.71 13.18 -16.15
C GLY A 277 -9.22 14.51 -15.60
N GLY A 278 -9.18 14.63 -14.26
CA GLY A 278 -8.64 15.80 -13.57
C GLY A 278 -7.19 16.09 -13.93
N TRP A 279 -6.37 15.04 -14.07
CA TRP A 279 -5.00 15.16 -14.56
C TRP A 279 -4.92 15.70 -15.99
N HIS A 280 -5.71 15.14 -16.91
CA HIS A 280 -5.74 15.62 -18.30
C HIS A 280 -6.16 17.10 -18.39
N VAL A 281 -7.20 17.50 -17.65
CA VAL A 281 -7.65 18.90 -17.58
C VAL A 281 -6.57 19.80 -16.98
N TRP A 282 -5.88 19.33 -15.95
CA TRP A 282 -4.80 20.09 -15.33
C TRP A 282 -3.62 20.30 -16.28
N GLN A 283 -3.24 19.28 -17.06
CA GLN A 283 -2.19 19.39 -18.06
C GLN A 283 -2.54 20.38 -19.18
N THR A 284 -3.76 20.33 -19.71
CA THR A 284 -4.17 21.22 -20.82
C THR A 284 -4.26 22.68 -20.38
N ARG A 285 -4.69 22.93 -19.13
CA ARG A 285 -4.79 24.29 -18.58
C ARG A 285 -3.45 24.91 -18.18
N ARG A 286 -2.40 24.11 -17.96
CA ARG A 286 -1.08 24.58 -17.49
C ARG A 286 0.06 24.28 -18.46
N ALA A 287 -0.21 24.32 -19.76
CA ALA A 287 0.79 24.04 -20.79
C ALA A 287 2.02 24.97 -20.71
N TYR A 288 1.86 26.22 -20.23
CA TYR A 288 2.94 27.18 -20.11
C TYR A 288 2.93 27.91 -18.75
N PRO A 289 4.10 28.23 -18.19
CA PRO A 289 4.19 29.04 -16.98
C PRO A 289 3.80 30.50 -17.27
N ASP A 290 2.99 31.11 -16.40
CA ASP A 290 2.47 32.49 -16.53
C ASP A 290 3.54 33.60 -16.44
N GLY A 291 4.83 33.25 -16.42
CA GLY A 291 5.95 34.20 -16.29
C GLY A 291 6.13 34.84 -14.91
N VAL A 292 5.14 34.77 -14.02
CA VAL A 292 5.21 35.34 -12.66
C VAL A 292 6.26 34.59 -11.82
N ARG A 293 7.25 35.34 -11.32
CA ARG A 293 8.38 34.87 -10.50
C ARG A 293 8.17 35.32 -9.06
N ALA A 294 8.20 34.36 -8.13
CA ALA A 294 8.14 34.67 -6.72
C ALA A 294 9.53 34.49 -6.11
N SER A 295 10.02 35.54 -5.45
CA SER A 295 11.08 35.41 -4.46
C SER A 295 10.53 34.59 -3.30
N ALA A 296 10.95 33.32 -3.18
CA ALA A 296 10.65 32.56 -1.98
C ALA A 296 11.88 32.58 -1.10
N THR A 297 11.75 33.20 0.07
CA THR A 297 12.62 32.91 1.20
C THR A 297 12.20 31.53 1.74
N PRO A 298 13.11 30.54 1.80
CA PRO A 298 12.76 29.24 2.37
C PRO A 298 12.53 29.42 3.87
N ARG A 299 11.27 29.30 4.32
CA ARG A 299 11.00 29.10 5.75
C ARG A 299 11.38 27.66 6.08
N HIS A 300 12.50 27.49 6.78
CA HIS A 300 13.03 26.20 7.21
C HIS A 300 12.18 25.63 8.35
N TRP A 301 10.96 25.19 8.06
CA TRP A 301 10.21 24.33 8.97
C TRP A 301 10.62 22.88 8.77
N ARG A 302 10.86 22.15 9.86
CA ARG A 302 11.29 20.74 9.82
C ARG A 302 10.08 19.83 9.59
N TRP A 303 9.59 19.81 8.36
CA TRP A 303 8.42 19.03 7.93
C TRP A 303 8.58 17.52 8.14
N GLU A 304 9.80 17.01 8.32
CA GLU A 304 10.04 15.60 8.67
C GLU A 304 9.55 15.22 10.08
N LEU A 305 9.56 16.17 11.03
CA LEU A 305 9.31 15.87 12.44
C LEU A 305 7.92 15.31 12.73
N PRO A 306 6.79 15.88 12.24
CA PRO A 306 5.47 15.38 12.61
C PRO A 306 5.23 13.93 12.15
N LEU A 307 5.61 13.59 10.91
CA LEU A 307 5.42 12.24 10.36
C LEU A 307 6.24 11.19 11.13
N LEU A 308 7.48 11.54 11.49
CA LEU A 308 8.34 10.66 12.29
C LEU A 308 7.86 10.57 13.73
N ALA A 309 7.46 11.68 14.33
CA ALA A 309 7.02 11.75 15.72
C ALA A 309 5.83 10.84 15.97
N VAL A 310 4.82 10.83 15.07
CA VAL A 310 3.69 9.92 15.21
C VAL A 310 4.13 8.46 15.10
N GLY A 311 4.96 8.10 14.12
CA GLY A 311 5.45 6.72 13.97
C GLY A 311 6.23 6.24 15.20
N TYR A 312 7.11 7.09 15.75
CA TYR A 312 7.85 6.76 16.97
C TYR A 312 6.97 6.75 18.22
N ALA A 313 5.98 7.64 18.33
CA ALA A 313 5.03 7.64 19.43
C ALA A 313 4.20 6.35 19.45
N VAL A 314 3.70 5.91 18.29
CA VAL A 314 3.00 4.62 18.15
C VAL A 314 3.89 3.46 18.59
N LEU A 315 5.15 3.42 18.14
CA LEU A 315 6.12 2.40 18.59
C LEU A 315 6.33 2.44 20.11
N ALA A 316 6.55 3.63 20.68
CA ALA A 316 6.79 3.78 22.12
C ALA A 316 5.58 3.34 22.94
N VAL A 317 4.38 3.73 22.50
CA VAL A 317 3.10 3.35 23.15
C VAL A 317 2.91 1.85 23.10
N LEU A 318 3.11 1.20 21.95
CA LEU A 318 2.98 -0.25 21.85
C LEU A 318 3.98 -1.00 22.74
N LEU A 319 5.25 -0.56 22.75
CA LEU A 319 6.27 -1.14 23.63
C LEU A 319 5.91 -0.96 25.10
N LEU A 320 5.47 0.24 25.48
CA LEU A 320 5.09 0.54 26.86
C LEU A 320 3.87 -0.29 27.29
N TRP A 321 2.83 -0.37 26.46
CA TRP A 321 1.64 -1.18 26.73
C TRP A 321 1.95 -2.68 26.76
N SER A 322 2.96 -3.17 26.04
CA SER A 322 3.35 -4.59 26.07
C SER A 322 3.89 -5.05 27.43
N VAL A 323 4.35 -4.11 28.27
CA VAL A 323 4.88 -4.39 29.61
C VAL A 323 4.12 -3.68 30.72
N ALA A 324 3.10 -2.90 30.41
CA ALA A 324 2.33 -2.16 31.40
C ALA A 324 1.46 -3.12 32.25
N GLN A 325 1.39 -2.85 33.56
CA GLN A 325 0.34 -3.44 34.41
C GLN A 325 -0.95 -2.59 34.30
N THR A 326 -1.67 -2.41 35.41
CA THR A 326 -2.84 -1.54 35.47
C THR A 326 -2.46 -0.09 35.14
N TRP A 327 -3.25 0.53 34.25
CA TRP A 327 -2.99 1.89 33.81
C TRP A 327 -4.30 2.69 33.76
N PHE A 328 -4.67 3.28 34.89
CA PHE A 328 -5.86 4.12 35.03
C PHE A 328 -5.59 5.57 34.63
N PHE A 329 -6.59 6.24 34.06
CA PHE A 329 -6.58 7.69 33.86
C PHE A 329 -6.66 8.41 35.22
N PRO A 330 -6.01 9.57 35.45
CA PRO A 330 -5.20 10.40 34.54
C PRO A 330 -3.69 10.10 34.54
N ALA A 331 -3.25 8.97 35.09
CA ALA A 331 -1.81 8.69 35.26
C ALA A 331 -1.08 8.65 33.90
N LEU A 332 0.00 9.44 33.77
CA LEU A 332 0.79 9.49 32.53
C LEU A 332 1.64 8.23 32.30
N TRP A 333 1.96 7.51 33.37
CA TRP A 333 2.75 6.28 33.37
C TRP A 333 1.94 5.15 34.02
N PRO A 334 2.16 3.89 33.60
CA PRO A 334 1.53 2.74 34.24
C PRO A 334 1.98 2.62 35.70
N THR A 335 1.16 2.00 36.55
CA THR A 335 1.49 1.84 37.99
C THR A 335 2.70 0.95 38.23
N GLY A 336 3.01 0.07 37.28
CA GLY A 336 4.17 -0.80 37.28
C GLY A 336 4.39 -1.43 35.91
N VAL A 337 5.55 -2.08 35.73
CA VAL A 337 5.88 -2.87 34.54
C VAL A 337 6.02 -4.34 34.90
N SER A 338 5.54 -5.23 34.02
CA SER A 338 5.62 -6.68 34.19
C SER A 338 5.81 -7.40 32.86
N LEU A 339 6.51 -8.53 32.90
CA LEU A 339 6.66 -9.46 31.77
C LEU A 339 5.62 -10.57 31.75
N THR A 340 4.61 -10.54 32.64
CA THR A 340 3.57 -11.58 32.71
C THR A 340 2.84 -11.75 31.38
N HIS A 341 2.53 -10.66 30.66
CA HIS A 341 1.89 -10.73 29.33
C HIS A 341 2.74 -11.49 28.31
N TRP A 342 4.07 -11.35 28.35
CA TRP A 342 4.99 -12.09 27.48
C TRP A 342 5.10 -13.57 27.86
N GLN A 343 5.04 -13.89 29.16
CA GLN A 343 5.07 -15.27 29.65
C GLN A 343 3.78 -16.03 29.32
N GLN A 344 2.65 -15.32 29.27
CA GLN A 344 1.33 -15.88 28.96
C GLN A 344 0.96 -15.76 27.47
N ALA A 345 1.82 -15.14 26.65
CA ALA A 345 1.56 -14.94 25.23
C ALA A 345 1.48 -16.28 24.48
N ASP A 346 0.47 -16.41 23.63
CA ASP A 346 0.41 -17.50 22.66
C ASP A 346 1.37 -17.21 21.49
N TRP A 347 2.34 -18.09 21.30
CA TRP A 347 3.35 -17.99 20.24
C TRP A 347 2.94 -18.69 18.94
N VAL A 348 1.80 -19.38 18.91
CA VAL A 348 1.32 -20.07 17.70
C VAL A 348 1.08 -19.09 16.53
N PRO A 349 0.45 -17.91 16.71
CA PRO A 349 0.32 -16.91 15.64
C PRO A 349 1.67 -16.40 15.10
N PHE A 350 2.67 -16.27 15.98
CA PHE A 350 4.01 -15.87 15.57
C PHE A 350 4.67 -16.94 14.69
N TRP A 351 4.65 -18.20 15.10
CA TRP A 351 5.25 -19.27 14.31
C TRP A 351 4.50 -19.52 13.01
N THR A 352 3.17 -19.43 13.02
CA THR A 352 2.35 -19.59 11.82
C THR A 352 2.66 -18.53 10.77
N THR A 353 2.71 -17.26 11.17
CA THR A 353 3.05 -16.15 10.27
C THR A 353 4.50 -16.25 9.77
N LEU A 354 5.45 -16.67 10.62
CA LEU A 354 6.85 -16.80 10.23
C LEU A 354 7.08 -17.90 9.18
N TRP A 355 6.56 -19.13 9.40
CA TRP A 355 6.73 -20.19 8.41
C TRP A 355 6.00 -19.85 7.11
N LEU A 356 4.82 -19.23 7.20
CA LEU A 356 4.02 -18.83 6.05
C LEU A 356 4.77 -17.78 5.21
N ALA A 357 5.34 -16.77 5.85
CA ALA A 357 6.15 -15.76 5.19
C ALA A 357 7.39 -16.38 4.52
N ALA A 358 8.07 -17.31 5.20
CA ALA A 358 9.21 -18.03 4.63
C ALA A 358 8.79 -18.88 3.41
N ALA A 359 7.73 -19.67 3.53
CA ALA A 359 7.23 -20.52 2.45
C ALA A 359 6.77 -19.72 1.23
N ALA A 360 5.94 -18.69 1.43
CA ALA A 360 5.47 -17.83 0.36
C ALA A 360 6.63 -17.10 -0.33
N SER A 361 7.62 -16.62 0.43
CA SER A 361 8.80 -15.94 -0.13
C SER A 361 9.70 -16.89 -0.93
N LEU A 362 9.99 -18.07 -0.39
CA LEU A 362 10.83 -19.09 -1.03
C LEU A 362 10.20 -19.64 -2.31
N LEU A 363 8.87 -19.80 -2.35
CA LEU A 363 8.15 -20.23 -3.55
C LEU A 363 8.02 -19.10 -4.57
N CYS A 364 7.77 -17.88 -4.13
CA CYS A 364 7.55 -16.75 -5.02
C CYS A 364 8.85 -16.26 -5.68
N LEU A 365 9.99 -16.30 -4.99
CA LEU A 365 11.26 -15.78 -5.52
C LEU A 365 11.68 -16.45 -6.84
N PRO A 366 11.70 -17.79 -6.97
CA PRO A 366 11.96 -18.45 -8.26
C PRO A 366 10.98 -18.03 -9.36
N VAL A 367 9.68 -17.92 -9.04
CA VAL A 367 8.65 -17.49 -10.00
C VAL A 367 8.95 -16.09 -10.53
N VAL A 368 9.30 -15.16 -9.64
CA VAL A 368 9.63 -13.78 -9.98
C VAL A 368 10.92 -13.70 -10.80
N LEU A 369 11.97 -14.44 -10.43
CA LEU A 369 13.24 -14.47 -11.17
C LEU A 369 13.04 -15.04 -12.59
N VAL A 370 12.30 -16.14 -12.71
CA VAL A 370 11.94 -16.73 -14.01
C VAL A 370 11.13 -15.74 -14.85
N TRP A 371 10.15 -15.06 -14.25
CA TRP A 371 9.37 -14.04 -14.93
C TRP A 371 10.20 -12.83 -15.38
N LEU A 372 11.09 -12.31 -14.52
CA LEU A 372 11.92 -11.16 -14.88
C LEU A 372 12.94 -11.49 -15.99
N GLU A 373 13.39 -12.75 -16.08
CA GLU A 373 14.36 -13.19 -17.09
C GLU A 373 13.75 -13.59 -18.43
N TRP A 374 12.61 -14.29 -18.41
CA TRP A 374 11.98 -14.88 -19.60
C TRP A 374 10.52 -14.50 -19.81
N GLY A 375 9.90 -13.85 -18.82
CA GLY A 375 8.51 -13.43 -18.88
C GLY A 375 8.28 -12.32 -19.92
N PRO A 376 7.09 -12.32 -20.55
CA PRO A 376 6.75 -11.32 -21.55
C PRO A 376 6.52 -9.94 -20.90
N GLN A 377 7.40 -8.98 -21.17
CA GLN A 377 7.36 -7.64 -20.56
C GLN A 377 6.01 -6.90 -20.73
N ARG A 378 5.29 -7.17 -21.83
CA ARG A 378 3.96 -6.59 -22.09
C ARG A 378 2.90 -6.94 -21.03
N TRP A 379 3.07 -8.05 -20.32
CA TRP A 379 2.12 -8.54 -19.30
C TRP A 379 2.52 -8.15 -17.87
N ASN A 380 3.60 -7.40 -17.68
CA ASN A 380 4.04 -6.96 -16.35
C ASN A 380 2.94 -6.20 -15.59
N ALA A 381 2.10 -5.44 -16.29
CA ALA A 381 1.02 -4.69 -15.67
C ALA A 381 0.00 -5.60 -14.96
N VAL A 382 -0.26 -6.80 -15.51
CA VAL A 382 -1.21 -7.76 -14.93
C VAL A 382 -0.71 -8.32 -13.60
N LEU A 383 0.61 -8.47 -13.44
CA LEU A 383 1.18 -8.94 -12.17
C LEU A 383 0.86 -8.00 -11.01
N TYR A 384 0.68 -6.71 -11.27
CA TYR A 384 0.34 -5.70 -10.26
C TYR A 384 -1.16 -5.59 -9.98
N LEU A 385 -2.00 -6.30 -10.73
CA LEU A 385 -3.46 -6.25 -10.57
C LEU A 385 -3.92 -6.47 -9.11
N PRO A 386 -3.38 -7.46 -8.36
CA PRO A 386 -3.81 -7.68 -6.98
C PRO A 386 -3.54 -6.50 -6.06
N LEU A 387 -2.50 -5.72 -6.33
CA LEU A 387 -2.16 -4.55 -5.52
C LEU A 387 -3.02 -3.31 -5.84
N ILE A 388 -3.59 -3.26 -7.06
CA ILE A 388 -4.30 -2.09 -7.57
C ILE A 388 -5.82 -2.24 -7.44
N VAL A 389 -6.33 -3.47 -7.45
CA VAL A 389 -7.76 -3.75 -7.30
C VAL A 389 -8.11 -3.79 -5.81
N PRO A 390 -9.26 -3.24 -5.38
CA PRO A 390 -9.73 -3.40 -4.00
C PRO A 390 -9.70 -4.86 -3.56
N ALA A 391 -9.29 -5.11 -2.31
CA ALA A 391 -8.99 -6.47 -1.86
C ALA A 391 -10.22 -7.37 -1.77
N MET A 392 -11.40 -6.82 -1.41
CA MET A 392 -12.61 -7.61 -1.12
C MET A 392 -13.03 -8.57 -2.26
N PRO A 393 -13.17 -8.14 -3.53
CA PRO A 393 -13.44 -9.06 -4.64
C PRO A 393 -12.41 -10.19 -4.78
N LEU A 394 -11.13 -9.91 -4.55
CA LEU A 394 -10.05 -10.89 -4.69
C LEU A 394 -10.07 -11.91 -3.54
N VAL A 395 -10.30 -11.45 -2.32
CA VAL A 395 -10.43 -12.32 -1.14
C VAL A 395 -11.65 -13.24 -1.30
N ALA A 396 -12.79 -12.70 -1.70
CA ALA A 396 -13.99 -13.50 -1.97
C ALA A 396 -13.74 -14.55 -3.07
N ALA A 397 -13.02 -14.17 -4.14
CA ALA A 397 -12.64 -15.10 -5.20
C ALA A 397 -11.69 -16.21 -4.74
N GLN A 398 -10.68 -15.87 -3.95
CA GLN A 398 -9.76 -16.86 -3.37
C GLN A 398 -10.52 -17.85 -2.48
N TYR A 399 -11.38 -17.35 -1.59
CA TYR A 399 -12.18 -18.20 -0.72
C TYR A 399 -13.11 -19.12 -1.51
N ALA A 400 -13.87 -18.58 -2.47
CA ALA A 400 -14.77 -19.38 -3.31
C ALA A 400 -14.02 -20.45 -4.12
N ALA A 401 -12.83 -20.15 -4.66
CA ALA A 401 -12.01 -21.12 -5.37
C ALA A 401 -11.54 -22.27 -4.47
N LEU A 402 -11.10 -21.94 -3.25
CA LEU A 402 -10.61 -22.92 -2.28
C LEU A 402 -11.72 -23.79 -1.70
N LEU A 403 -12.88 -23.19 -1.40
CA LEU A 403 -14.06 -23.88 -0.91
C LEU A 403 -14.55 -24.91 -1.94
N ARG A 404 -14.61 -24.51 -3.22
CA ARG A 404 -15.02 -25.39 -4.33
C ARG A 404 -14.01 -26.50 -4.61
N ALA A 405 -12.75 -26.29 -4.24
CA ALA A 405 -11.69 -27.28 -4.28
C ALA A 405 -11.58 -28.12 -2.99
N GLN A 406 -12.39 -27.82 -1.95
CA GLN A 406 -12.38 -28.46 -0.63
C GLN A 406 -11.02 -28.48 0.06
N ILE A 407 -10.27 -27.38 -0.04
CA ILE A 407 -8.94 -27.21 0.56
C ILE A 407 -8.83 -25.93 1.40
N ASP A 408 -9.94 -25.26 1.68
CA ASP A 408 -10.02 -23.96 2.39
C ASP A 408 -9.38 -23.98 3.79
N ALA A 409 -9.39 -25.11 4.48
CA ALA A 409 -8.79 -25.29 5.81
C ALA A 409 -7.38 -25.92 5.79
N THR A 410 -6.59 -25.71 4.72
CA THR A 410 -5.26 -26.35 4.57
C THR A 410 -4.10 -25.35 4.56
N PRO A 411 -2.90 -25.74 5.07
CA PRO A 411 -1.70 -24.89 4.97
C PRO A 411 -1.31 -24.55 3.53
N MET A 412 -1.55 -25.47 2.59
CA MET A 412 -1.25 -25.26 1.17
C MET A 412 -2.13 -24.16 0.57
N ALA A 413 -3.43 -24.16 0.88
CA ALA A 413 -4.33 -23.09 0.48
C ALA A 413 -3.91 -21.74 1.06
N LEU A 414 -3.49 -21.70 2.31
CA LEU A 414 -2.99 -20.49 2.96
C LEU A 414 -1.74 -19.92 2.25
N VAL A 415 -0.78 -20.78 1.89
CA VAL A 415 0.42 -20.38 1.12
C VAL A 415 0.04 -19.86 -0.25
N TRP A 416 -0.80 -20.59 -0.99
CA TRP A 416 -1.27 -20.16 -2.32
C TRP A 416 -1.97 -18.79 -2.26
N SER A 417 -2.83 -18.57 -1.25
CA SER A 417 -3.52 -17.31 -1.07
C SER A 417 -2.55 -16.14 -0.89
N HIS A 418 -1.43 -16.36 -0.19
CA HIS A 418 -0.39 -15.34 0.00
C HIS A 418 0.47 -15.11 -1.25
N LEU A 419 0.66 -16.11 -2.11
CA LEU A 419 1.41 -15.93 -3.36
C LEU A 419 0.80 -14.85 -4.26
N LEU A 420 -0.53 -14.71 -4.24
CA LEU A 420 -1.23 -13.66 -4.99
C LEU A 420 -0.76 -12.25 -4.62
N TRP A 421 -0.52 -12.01 -3.34
CA TRP A 421 -0.14 -10.71 -2.79
C TRP A 421 1.38 -10.52 -2.77
N VAL A 422 2.13 -11.57 -2.45
CA VAL A 422 3.59 -11.53 -2.36
C VAL A 422 4.25 -11.32 -3.72
N LEU A 423 3.69 -11.91 -4.79
CA LEU A 423 4.24 -11.80 -6.15
C LEU A 423 4.36 -10.35 -6.64
N PRO A 424 3.30 -9.52 -6.65
CA PRO A 424 3.42 -8.13 -7.09
C PRO A 424 4.44 -7.34 -6.29
N TYR A 425 4.46 -7.49 -4.96
CA TYR A 425 5.42 -6.79 -4.10
C TYR A 425 6.86 -7.19 -4.44
N MET A 426 7.12 -8.48 -4.63
CA MET A 426 8.46 -8.97 -4.93
C MET A 426 8.93 -8.57 -6.33
N VAL A 427 8.02 -8.50 -7.31
CA VAL A 427 8.33 -7.93 -8.63
C VAL A 427 8.68 -6.45 -8.50
N LEU A 428 7.89 -5.66 -7.75
CA LEU A 428 8.14 -4.23 -7.56
C LEU A 428 9.49 -3.94 -6.92
N THR A 429 9.89 -4.74 -5.92
CA THR A 429 11.18 -4.58 -5.24
C THR A 429 12.35 -5.01 -6.11
N LEU A 430 12.23 -6.14 -6.82
CA LEU A 430 13.35 -6.69 -7.60
C LEU A 430 13.52 -6.06 -8.98
N VAL A 431 12.46 -5.52 -9.62
CA VAL A 431 12.53 -5.08 -11.02
C VAL A 431 13.59 -4.01 -11.27
N GLY A 432 13.79 -3.08 -10.32
CA GLY A 432 14.80 -2.03 -10.42
C GLY A 432 16.22 -2.60 -10.39
N ALA A 433 16.55 -3.38 -9.36
CA ALA A 433 17.84 -4.04 -9.22
C ALA A 433 18.13 -5.01 -10.38
N TYR A 434 17.13 -5.79 -10.78
CA TYR A 434 17.26 -6.79 -11.84
C TYR A 434 17.56 -6.16 -13.22
N ARG A 435 17.01 -4.97 -13.50
CA ARG A 435 17.23 -4.22 -14.75
C ARG A 435 18.50 -3.38 -14.72
N ALA A 436 18.96 -2.97 -13.54
CA ALA A 436 20.22 -2.23 -13.38
C ALA A 436 21.46 -3.11 -13.55
N PHE A 437 21.30 -4.44 -13.52
CA PHE A 437 22.39 -5.39 -13.70
C PHE A 437 23.09 -5.22 -15.06
N ASP A 438 24.43 -5.19 -15.06
CA ASP A 438 25.22 -5.05 -16.29
C ASP A 438 25.10 -6.30 -17.18
N ALA A 439 24.38 -6.14 -18.29
CA ALA A 439 24.18 -7.20 -19.28
C ALA A 439 25.50 -7.75 -19.86
N ARG A 440 26.60 -6.99 -19.81
CA ARG A 440 27.91 -7.43 -20.31
C ARG A 440 28.43 -8.64 -19.55
N LEU A 441 28.20 -8.71 -18.23
CA LEU A 441 28.63 -9.84 -17.41
C LEU A 441 27.96 -11.15 -17.85
N LEU A 442 26.67 -11.10 -18.20
CA LEU A 442 25.96 -12.25 -18.76
C LEU A 442 26.48 -12.63 -20.15
N THR A 443 26.82 -11.65 -21.00
CA THR A 443 27.38 -11.95 -22.32
C THR A 443 28.75 -12.63 -22.22
N THR A 444 29.60 -12.21 -21.28
CA THR A 444 30.91 -12.83 -21.03
C THR A 444 30.77 -14.27 -20.54
N ALA A 445 29.89 -14.52 -19.55
CA ALA A 445 29.63 -15.87 -19.06
C ALA A 445 29.16 -16.82 -20.18
N ARG A 446 28.29 -16.33 -21.07
CA ARG A 446 27.83 -17.10 -22.23
C ARG A 446 28.91 -17.33 -23.27
N ALA A 447 29.81 -16.37 -23.48
CA ALA A 447 30.96 -16.53 -24.37
C ALA A 447 31.95 -17.60 -23.86
N LEU A 448 32.06 -17.75 -22.53
CA LEU A 448 32.84 -18.81 -21.88
C LEU A 448 32.13 -20.19 -21.89
N GLY A 449 31.06 -20.37 -22.67
CA GLY A 449 30.37 -21.65 -22.83
C GLY A 449 29.28 -21.94 -21.79
N CYS A 450 28.97 -21.01 -20.87
CA CYS A 450 27.86 -21.22 -19.93
C CYS A 450 26.51 -21.12 -20.64
N SER A 451 25.60 -22.07 -20.33
CA SER A 451 24.19 -21.94 -20.71
C SER A 451 23.57 -20.72 -20.04
N ARG A 452 22.49 -20.15 -20.62
CA ARG A 452 21.84 -18.95 -20.06
C ARG A 452 21.37 -19.17 -18.62
N LEU A 453 20.82 -20.34 -18.31
CA LEU A 453 20.36 -20.67 -16.96
C LEU A 453 21.54 -20.78 -15.97
N ARG A 454 22.65 -21.39 -16.38
CA ARG A 454 23.87 -21.46 -15.54
C ARG A 454 24.47 -20.08 -15.32
N ALA A 455 24.49 -19.22 -16.35
CA ALA A 455 24.94 -17.84 -16.23
C ALA A 455 24.04 -17.02 -15.29
N CYS A 456 22.71 -17.20 -15.35
CA CYS A 456 21.78 -16.58 -14.41
C CYS A 456 22.05 -17.03 -12.98
N TRP A 457 22.10 -18.35 -12.74
CA TRP A 457 22.31 -18.92 -11.40
C TRP A 457 23.64 -18.52 -10.77
N GLN A 458 24.73 -18.52 -11.54
CA GLN A 458 26.09 -18.31 -11.02
C GLN A 458 26.54 -16.85 -10.99
N VAL A 459 25.93 -15.97 -11.80
CA VAL A 459 26.40 -14.58 -11.97
C VAL A 459 25.32 -13.55 -11.59
N LYS A 460 24.06 -13.78 -11.96
CA LYS A 460 23.00 -12.77 -11.81
C LYS A 460 22.12 -12.96 -10.57
N TRP A 461 21.94 -14.21 -10.12
CA TRP A 461 21.11 -14.56 -8.96
C TRP A 461 21.93 -14.92 -7.71
N ARG A 462 23.25 -14.87 -7.82
CA ARG A 462 24.17 -14.81 -6.68
C ARG A 462 24.29 -13.37 -6.21
#